data_AF-A0A9E4FF25-F1
#
_entry.id   AF-A0A9E4FF25-F1
#
_cell.length_a   1.000
_cell.length_b   1.000
_cell.length_c   1.000
_cell.angle_alpha   90.00
_cell.angle_beta   90.00
_cell.angle_gamma   90.00
#
_symmetry.space_group_name_H-M   'P 1'
#
loop_
_entity.id
_entity.type
_entity.pdbx_description
1 polymer ?
#
loop_
_entity_poly.entity_id
_entity_poly.type
_entity_poly.pdbx_seq_one_letter_code
_entity_poly.pdbx_strand_id
1 'polypeptide(L)' 'MFGPKELVIVLVVLLIVLVVFGPKRIKSLGSELGNAIKGFRKAVRENEAGAEALEHEGQEASASPGATRTDKPHNV' A
#
# COMPACT_ATOMS: atom_id res chain seq x y z
N MET A 1 -11.63 14.06 -30.95
CA MET A 1 -10.33 13.36 -30.94
C MET A 1 -9.41 14.13 -30.01
N PHE A 2 -9.14 13.62 -28.81
CA PHE A 2 -8.12 14.19 -27.93
C PHE A 2 -6.76 13.95 -28.57
N GLY A 3 -6.14 14.99 -29.08
CA GLY A 3 -4.83 14.93 -29.68
C GLY A 3 -3.71 15.06 -28.65
N PRO A 4 -2.45 14.86 -29.08
CA PRO A 4 -1.29 15.07 -28.21
C PRO A 4 -1.22 16.49 -27.63
N LYS A 5 -1.72 17.49 -28.37
CA LYS A 5 -1.72 18.90 -27.95
C LYS A 5 -2.60 19.14 -26.71
N GLU A 6 -3.75 18.48 -26.59
CA GLU A 6 -4.63 18.60 -25.43
C GLU A 6 -4.00 17.98 -24.18
N LEU A 7 -3.28 16.85 -24.32
CA LEU A 7 -2.52 16.25 -23.23
C LEU A 7 -1.36 17.16 -22.78
N VAL A 8 -0.67 17.79 -23.73
CA VAL A 8 0.40 18.76 -23.41
C VAL A 8 -0.15 19.94 -22.61
N ILE A 9 -1.34 20.45 -22.95
CA ILE A 9 -1.98 21.53 -22.18
C ILE A 9 -2.21 21.10 -20.73
N VAL A 10 -2.75 19.90 -20.50
CA VAL A 10 -2.99 19.39 -19.13
C VAL A 10 -1.67 19.26 -18.36
N LEU A 11 -0.60 18.80 -18.99
CA LEU A 11 0.72 18.70 -18.35
C LEU A 11 1.32 20.06 -17.99
N VAL A 12 1.20 21.05 -18.87
CA VAL A 12 1.68 22.42 -18.59
C VAL A 12 0.91 23.04 -17.42
N VAL A 13 -0.41 22.89 -17.39
CA VAL A 13 -1.24 23.38 -16.28
C VAL A 13 -0.85 22.69 -14.98
N LEU A 14 -0.67 21.37 -14.99
CA LEU A 14 -0.25 20.60 -13.83
C LEU A 14 1.12 21.07 -13.30
N LEU A 15 2.07 21.37 -14.19
CA LEU A 15 3.39 21.87 -13.83
C LEU A 15 3.29 23.23 -13.11
N ILE A 16 2.47 24.15 -13.63
CA ILE A 16 2.27 25.46 -12.99
C ILE A 16 1.67 25.30 -11.59
N VAL A 17 0.65 24.45 -11.45
CA VAL A 17 0.05 24.15 -10.13
C VAL A 17 1.10 23.58 -9.17
N LEU A 18 1.97 22.68 -9.65
CA LEU A 18 3.08 22.13 -8.86
C LEU A 18 4.05 23.20 -8.35
N VAL A 19 4.36 24.19 -9.19
CA VAL A 19 5.26 25.30 -8.85
C VAL A 19 4.62 26.22 -7.82
N VAL A 20 3.34 26.56 -7.99
CA VAL A 20 2.60 27.45 -7.07
C VAL A 20 2.41 26.79 -5.70
N PHE A 21 1.97 25.54 -5.67
CA PHE A 21 1.74 24.81 -4.41
C PHE A 21 3.03 24.27 -3.78
N GLY A 22 4.07 24.11 -4.59
CA GLY A 22 5.33 23.48 -4.22
C GLY A 22 5.19 21.95 -4.06
N PRO A 23 6.22 21.17 -4.44
CA PRO A 23 6.18 19.71 -4.37
C PRO A 23 6.05 19.18 -2.93
N LYS A 24 6.47 19.96 -1.93
CA LYS A 24 6.43 19.58 -0.52
C LYS A 24 5.00 19.41 0.00
N ARG A 25 4.06 20.27 -0.43
CA ARG A 25 2.65 20.18 -0.04
C ARG A 25 1.96 19.00 -0.70
N ILE A 26 2.24 18.80 -1.99
CA ILE A 26 1.69 17.67 -2.78
C ILE A 26 2.20 16.33 -2.24
N LYS A 27 3.47 16.23 -1.82
CA LYS A 27 4.00 15.00 -1.21
C LYS A 27 3.34 14.66 0.12
N SER A 28 3.11 15.66 0.99
CA SER A 28 2.43 15.45 2.28
C SER A 28 0.99 14.98 2.06
N LEU A 29 0.21 15.74 1.28
CA LEU A 29 -1.19 15.44 0.97
C LEU A 29 -1.33 14.13 0.19
N GLY A 30 -0.44 13.89 -0.79
CA GLY A 30 -0.43 12.67 -1.58
C GLY A 30 -0.07 11.43 -0.77
N SER A 31 0.77 11.56 0.27
CA SER A 31 1.08 10.44 1.16
C SER A 31 -0.11 10.07 2.04
N GLU A 32 -0.81 11.05 2.59
CA GLU A 32 -1.99 10.84 3.43
C GLU A 32 -3.16 10.26 2.61
N LEU A 33 -3.47 10.88 1.47
CA LEU A 33 -4.51 10.41 0.55
C LEU A 33 -4.14 9.07 -0.07
N GLY A 34 -2.87 8.87 -0.43
CA GLY A 34 -2.38 7.63 -1.00
C GLY A 34 -2.51 6.44 -0.03
N ASN A 35 -2.23 6.66 1.25
CA ASN A 35 -2.43 5.63 2.28
C ASN A 35 -3.92 5.29 2.47
N ALA A 36 -4.81 6.30 2.49
CA ALA A 36 -6.25 6.08 2.57
C ALA A 36 -6.79 5.29 1.36
N ILE A 37 -6.40 5.69 0.14
CA ILE A 37 -6.80 5.01 -1.10
C ILE A 37 -6.22 3.58 -1.17
N LYS A 38 -5.01 3.36 -0.64
CA LYS A 38 -4.41 2.02 -0.57
C LYS A 38 -5.23 1.08 0.32
N GLY A 39 -5.70 1.55 1.47
CA GLY A 39 -6.61 0.82 2.36
C GLY A 39 -7.95 0.52 1.68
N PHE A 40 -8.53 1.51 1.02
CA PHE A 40 -9.76 1.34 0.25
C PHE A 40 -9.61 0.30 -0.86
N ARG A 41 -8.54 0.37 -1.67
CA ARG A 41 -8.28 -0.59 -2.74
C ARG A 41 -8.03 -2.00 -2.20
N LYS A 42 -7.41 -2.13 -1.03
CA LYS A 42 -7.22 -3.43 -0.37
C LYS A 42 -8.56 -4.01 0.06
N ALA A 43 -9.41 -3.23 0.73
CA ALA A 43 -10.74 -3.68 1.17
C ALA A 43 -11.65 -4.07 -0.01
N VAL A 44 -11.62 -3.29 -1.10
CA VAL A 44 -12.37 -3.63 -2.33
C VAL A 44 -11.86 -4.94 -2.93
N ARG A 45 -10.54 -5.13 -3.01
CA ARG A 45 -9.96 -6.39 -3.51
C ARG A 45 -10.18 -7.58 -2.59
N GLU A 46 -10.21 -7.37 -1.28
CA GLU A 46 -10.52 -8.41 -0.29
C GLU A 46 -12.00 -8.79 -0.33
N ASN A 47 -12.88 -7.84 -0.68
CA ASN A 47 -14.30 -8.09 -0.94
C ASN A 47 -14.53 -8.81 -2.29
N GLU A 48 -13.79 -8.46 -3.33
CA GLU A 48 -13.81 -9.20 -4.61
C GLU A 48 -13.19 -10.60 -4.47
N ALA A 49 -12.04 -10.72 -3.78
CA ALA A 49 -11.41 -12.01 -3.51
C ALA A 49 -12.20 -12.85 -2.49
N GLY A 50 -12.96 -12.22 -1.58
CA GLY A 50 -13.90 -12.90 -0.69
C GLY A 50 -15.08 -13.52 -1.42
N ALA A 51 -15.38 -13.06 -2.65
CA ALA A 51 -16.34 -13.72 -3.54
C ALA A 51 -15.74 -14.96 -4.24
N GLU A 52 -14.41 -15.06 -4.33
CA GLU A 52 -13.70 -16.20 -4.96
C GLU A 52 -13.00 -17.14 -3.93
N ALA A 53 -12.88 -16.72 -2.67
CA ALA A 53 -12.20 -17.47 -1.60
C ALA A 53 -13.15 -18.32 -0.73
N LEU A 54 -14.44 -18.35 -1.02
CA LEU A 54 -15.39 -19.28 -0.38
C LEU A 54 -15.12 -20.76 -0.72
N GLU A 55 -14.10 -21.07 -1.54
CA GLU A 55 -13.68 -22.44 -1.86
C GLU A 55 -12.38 -22.89 -1.19
N HIS A 56 -11.72 -22.07 -0.36
CA HIS A 56 -10.49 -22.49 0.35
C HIS A 56 -10.53 -22.08 1.84
N GLU A 57 -11.48 -22.65 2.58
CA GLU A 57 -11.37 -22.80 4.03
C GLU A 57 -10.64 -24.11 4.34
N GLY A 58 -9.58 -24.05 5.16
CA GLY A 58 -9.02 -25.23 5.84
C GLY A 58 -7.59 -25.59 5.49
N GLN A 59 -6.61 -24.92 6.12
CA GLN A 59 -5.46 -25.67 6.64
C GLN A 59 -5.00 -25.12 7.98
N GLU A 60 -5.24 -25.94 8.99
CA GLU A 60 -4.76 -25.86 10.36
C GLU A 60 -3.23 -25.67 10.47
N ALA A 61 -2.87 -25.02 11.57
CA ALA A 61 -1.83 -25.38 12.53
C ALA A 61 -0.43 -25.86 12.07
N SER A 62 0.55 -25.26 12.76
CA SER A 62 1.79 -25.89 13.23
C SER A 62 3.02 -25.82 12.31
N ALA A 63 3.86 -24.80 12.56
CA ALA A 63 5.32 -24.94 12.55
C ALA A 63 5.99 -23.71 13.17
N SER A 64 6.22 -23.75 14.49
CA SER A 64 7.34 -23.00 15.09
C SER A 64 8.20 -23.97 15.90
N PRO A 65 9.29 -24.50 15.32
CA PRO A 65 10.40 -25.06 16.08
C PRO A 65 11.50 -24.00 16.14
N GLY A 66 11.53 -23.23 17.22
CA GLY A 66 12.52 -22.17 17.44
C GLY A 66 13.06 -22.21 18.87
N ALA A 67 13.86 -23.23 19.18
CA ALA A 67 14.53 -23.40 20.46
C ALA A 67 15.43 -22.19 20.80
N THR A 68 15.13 -21.49 21.89
CA THR A 68 16.12 -20.67 22.61
C THR A 68 16.17 -21.17 24.05
N ARG A 69 16.90 -22.26 24.25
CA ARG A 69 17.32 -22.71 25.58
C ARG A 69 18.54 -21.86 25.96
N THR A 70 18.27 -20.76 26.67
CA THR A 70 19.25 -20.07 27.50
C THR A 70 19.69 -21.05 28.59
N ASP A 71 20.82 -21.72 28.39
CA ASP A 71 21.49 -22.49 29.42
C ASP A 71 22.83 -21.80 29.72
N LYS A 72 22.82 -20.93 30.75
CA LYS A 72 23.99 -20.68 31.59
C LYS A 72 23.53 -20.23 32.97
N PRO A 73 23.67 -21.12 33.96
CA PRO A 73 24.30 -20.69 35.19
C PRO A 73 25.52 -21.55 35.53
N HIS A 74 26.56 -20.79 35.88
CA HIS A 74 27.81 -21.14 36.51
C HIS A 74 27.57 -21.87 37.84
N ASN A 75 28.15 -23.06 38.05
CA ASN A 75 28.53 -23.53 39.38
C ASN A 75 29.62 -24.61 39.31
N VAL A 76 30.53 -24.55 40.30
CA VAL A 76 31.76 -25.31 40.61
C VAL A 76 32.98 -25.14 39.71
#